data_AF-Q3ARK1-F1
#
_entry.id   AF-Q3ARK1-F1
#
_cell.length_a   1.000
_cell.length_b   1.000
_cell.length_c   1.000
_cell.angle_alpha   90.00
_cell.angle_beta   90.00
_cell.angle_gamma   90.00
#
_symmetry.space_group_name_H-M   'P 1'
#
loop_
_entity.id
_entity.type
_entity.pdbx_description
1 polymer ?
#
loop_
_entity_poly.entity_id
_entity_poly.type
_entity_poly.pdbx_seq_one_letter_code
_entity_poly.pdbx_strand_id
1 'polypeptide(L)'
;MTTVSTLYGTLSGVEFRSLFSNGKVDGCLVTEPNTLSTPYGALMPQYEAEDMGRRSVKPLYFYKDGALKSIALQTQTMLTTPIGTIPAELVSFYKNGTIKRIFPLDGKLSGFWGWKNEFALAIDITFSSPLGLLTAKVIGFQFYESGALKSITLWPGETLKLPTPVGTISVRKGVAFYESGALRSCEPARKIEVTTPIGTITAYDNEPNGIHGDINSLQFYENGSLEALSTIDQSVEVTCSNNCQELFEPGVKRNVCGDERRISVPMPIRFSKTWVMFNNSPTASFNLQECSFLVQKAELKTEAPSYSCAG
;
A
#
# COMPACT_ATOMS: atom_id res chain seq x y z
N MET A 1 29.30 9.50 -27.25
CA MET A 1 28.15 8.75 -26.68
C MET A 1 28.71 7.72 -25.72
N THR A 2 28.18 7.66 -24.51
CA THR A 2 28.65 6.73 -23.47
C THR A 2 27.83 5.44 -23.55
N THR A 3 28.51 4.32 -23.74
CA THR A 3 27.90 2.99 -23.73
C THR A 3 28.24 2.26 -22.44
N VAL A 4 27.28 1.51 -21.89
CA VAL A 4 27.45 0.75 -20.63
C VAL A 4 26.96 -0.67 -20.84
N SER A 5 27.79 -1.65 -20.52
CA SER A 5 27.38 -3.06 -20.52
C SER A 5 26.64 -3.41 -19.23
N THR A 6 25.50 -4.09 -19.36
CA THR A 6 24.70 -4.58 -18.22
C THR A 6 24.46 -6.08 -18.36
N LEU A 7 23.88 -6.71 -17.33
CA LEU A 7 23.47 -8.12 -17.38
C LEU A 7 22.33 -8.37 -18.41
N TYR A 8 21.67 -7.32 -18.89
CA TYR A 8 20.48 -7.40 -19.73
C TYR A 8 20.71 -6.84 -21.15
N GLY A 9 21.94 -6.48 -21.49
CA GLY A 9 22.32 -5.87 -22.77
C GLY A 9 23.16 -4.61 -22.61
N THR A 10 23.53 -4.01 -23.75
CA THR A 10 24.29 -2.76 -23.79
C THR A 10 23.35 -1.58 -23.83
N LEU A 11 23.57 -0.62 -22.92
CA LEU A 11 22.92 0.68 -22.94
C LEU A 11 23.76 1.68 -23.73
N SER A 12 23.12 2.47 -24.58
CA SER A 12 23.68 3.60 -25.31
C SER A 12 23.02 4.90 -24.85
N GLY A 13 23.66 6.05 -25.08
CA GLY A 13 23.13 7.35 -24.66
C GLY A 13 23.03 7.51 -23.15
N VAL A 14 23.97 6.92 -22.39
CA VAL A 14 23.88 6.89 -20.93
C VAL A 14 24.34 8.20 -20.31
N GLU A 15 23.48 8.82 -19.50
CA GLU A 15 23.81 9.95 -18.64
C GLU A 15 23.84 9.52 -17.17
N PHE A 16 25.01 9.62 -16.56
CA PHE A 16 25.17 9.43 -15.12
C PHE A 16 25.02 10.76 -14.39
N ARG A 17 24.24 10.75 -13.31
CA ARG A 17 24.15 11.87 -12.37
C ARG A 17 24.38 11.35 -10.97
N SER A 18 25.28 11.99 -10.22
CA SER A 18 25.63 11.56 -8.85
C SER A 18 24.42 11.42 -7.94
N LEU A 19 23.39 12.26 -8.14
CA LEU A 19 22.12 12.22 -7.41
C LEU A 19 21.31 10.91 -7.59
N PHE A 20 21.61 10.11 -8.62
CA PHE A 20 20.93 8.85 -8.88
C PHE A 20 21.68 7.63 -8.33
N SER A 21 22.88 7.81 -7.78
CA SER A 21 23.67 6.72 -7.19
C SER A 21 23.88 6.93 -5.69
N ASN A 22 23.91 5.82 -4.95
CA ASN A 22 24.30 5.81 -3.54
C ASN A 22 25.04 4.51 -3.21
N GLY A 23 25.34 4.25 -1.94
CA GLY A 23 26.03 3.01 -1.53
C GLY A 23 25.29 1.71 -1.85
N LYS A 24 24.00 1.76 -2.20
CA LYS A 24 23.15 0.57 -2.45
C LYS A 24 22.74 0.40 -3.91
N VAL A 25 22.74 1.47 -4.70
CA VAL A 25 22.30 1.45 -6.10
C VAL A 25 23.13 2.35 -6.98
N ASP A 26 23.13 2.04 -8.27
CA ASP A 26 23.58 2.92 -9.32
C ASP A 26 22.41 3.27 -10.24
N GLY A 27 22.31 4.55 -10.60
CA GLY A 27 21.23 5.05 -11.45
C GLY A 27 21.75 5.85 -12.63
N CYS A 28 21.10 5.70 -13.77
CA CYS A 28 21.42 6.43 -14.99
C CYS A 28 20.14 6.76 -15.78
N LEU A 29 20.23 7.80 -16.61
CA LEU A 29 19.24 8.06 -17.66
C LEU A 29 19.77 7.50 -18.98
N VAL A 30 18.85 7.17 -19.88
CA VAL A 30 19.15 6.92 -21.29
C VAL A 30 18.49 8.00 -22.12
N THR A 31 19.17 8.48 -23.16
CA THR A 31 18.67 9.57 -24.03
C THR A 31 18.25 9.08 -25.41
N GLU A 32 18.37 7.78 -25.67
CA GLU A 32 18.00 7.14 -26.93
C GLU A 32 17.34 5.77 -26.68
N PRO A 33 16.66 5.20 -27.69
CA PRO A 33 16.02 3.89 -27.58
C PRO A 33 17.02 2.80 -27.20
N ASN A 34 16.69 2.06 -26.14
CA ASN A 34 17.47 0.93 -25.66
C ASN A 34 16.53 -0.25 -25.37
N THR A 35 17.02 -1.48 -25.55
CA THR A 35 16.26 -2.69 -25.22
C THR A 35 17.04 -3.54 -24.24
N LEU A 36 16.42 -3.87 -23.11
CA LEU A 36 16.95 -4.80 -22.12
C LEU A 36 16.24 -6.14 -22.24
N SER A 37 16.99 -7.22 -22.40
CA SER A 37 16.47 -8.58 -22.44
C SER A 37 16.34 -9.13 -21.02
N THR A 38 15.11 -9.31 -20.54
CA THR A 38 14.81 -9.80 -19.19
C THR A 38 14.06 -11.14 -19.23
N PRO A 39 13.96 -11.86 -18.10
CA PRO A 39 13.08 -13.03 -18.01
C PRO A 39 11.60 -12.74 -18.31
N TYR A 40 11.20 -11.46 -18.29
CA TYR A 40 9.84 -10.99 -18.58
C TYR A 40 9.69 -10.41 -19.99
N GLY A 41 10.68 -10.66 -20.86
CA GLY A 41 10.73 -10.17 -22.23
C GLY A 41 11.60 -8.92 -22.40
N ALA A 42 11.47 -8.31 -23.58
CA ALA A 42 12.19 -7.10 -23.95
C ALA A 42 11.55 -5.87 -23.25
N LEU A 43 12.34 -5.16 -22.45
CA LEU A 43 11.92 -3.94 -21.78
C LEU A 43 12.66 -2.74 -22.36
N MET A 44 11.92 -1.72 -22.78
CA MET A 44 12.48 -0.47 -23.30
C MET A 44 12.42 0.61 -22.22
N PRO A 45 13.57 1.03 -21.65
CA PRO A 45 13.60 2.12 -20.67
C PRO A 45 13.07 3.40 -21.31
N GLN A 46 12.44 4.24 -20.49
CA GLN A 46 12.03 5.57 -20.91
C GLN A 46 13.26 6.40 -21.26
N TYR A 47 13.27 6.96 -22.47
CA TYR A 47 14.32 7.85 -22.96
C TYR A 47 13.82 9.25 -23.31
N GLU A 48 12.49 9.42 -23.44
CA GLU A 48 11.85 10.70 -23.69
C GLU A 48 10.62 10.90 -22.77
N ALA A 49 10.31 12.16 -22.51
CA ALA A 49 9.13 12.52 -21.73
C ALA A 49 7.87 12.40 -22.60
N GLU A 50 6.72 12.12 -22.00
CA GLU A 50 5.45 12.18 -22.71
C GLU A 50 4.95 13.62 -22.87
N ASP A 51 4.27 13.88 -23.99
CA ASP A 51 3.59 15.15 -24.27
C ASP A 51 2.61 15.52 -23.13
N MET A 52 2.45 16.84 -22.95
CA MET A 52 1.63 17.46 -21.89
C MET A 52 2.12 17.24 -20.45
N GLY A 53 3.36 16.77 -20.25
CA GLY A 53 4.02 16.81 -18.94
C GLY A 53 3.51 15.76 -17.94
N ARG A 54 2.76 14.76 -18.42
CA ARG A 54 2.27 13.63 -17.61
C ARG A 54 3.43 12.82 -17.04
N ARG A 55 4.44 12.47 -17.85
CA ARG A 55 5.60 11.66 -17.42
C ARG A 55 6.91 12.38 -17.72
N SER A 56 7.72 12.59 -16.68
CA SER A 56 9.12 13.01 -16.81
C SER A 56 10.03 11.80 -16.93
N VAL A 57 11.09 11.87 -17.73
CA VAL A 57 12.08 10.79 -17.84
C VAL A 57 12.63 10.41 -16.46
N LYS A 58 12.45 9.14 -16.09
CA LYS A 58 12.95 8.60 -14.82
C LYS A 58 14.22 7.79 -15.03
N PRO A 59 15.16 7.83 -14.06
CA PRO A 59 16.36 7.01 -14.12
C PRO A 59 16.03 5.51 -14.03
N LEU A 60 16.81 4.74 -14.77
CA LEU A 60 16.97 3.30 -14.60
C LEU A 60 17.86 3.07 -13.38
N TYR A 61 17.48 2.12 -12.52
CA TYR A 61 18.27 1.78 -11.34
C TYR A 61 18.74 0.34 -11.38
N PHE A 62 19.98 0.13 -10.95
CA PHE A 62 20.60 -1.16 -10.73
C PHE A 62 21.04 -1.31 -9.27
N TYR A 63 21.02 -2.55 -8.80
CA TYR A 63 21.75 -2.94 -7.61
C TYR A 63 23.26 -2.95 -7.89
N LYS A 64 24.08 -2.94 -6.83
CA LYS A 64 25.55 -2.93 -6.95
C LYS A 64 26.15 -4.19 -7.61
N ASP A 65 25.38 -5.27 -7.65
CA ASP A 65 25.74 -6.51 -8.36
C ASP A 65 25.37 -6.46 -9.86
N GLY A 66 24.83 -5.35 -10.35
CA GLY A 66 24.41 -5.16 -11.74
C GLY A 66 23.00 -5.67 -12.04
N ALA A 67 22.29 -6.26 -11.07
CA ALA A 67 20.91 -6.66 -11.25
C ALA A 67 20.00 -5.44 -11.41
N LEU A 68 19.02 -5.54 -12.31
CA LEU A 68 18.06 -4.47 -12.56
C LEU A 68 17.19 -4.30 -11.32
N LYS A 69 17.03 -3.07 -10.85
CA LYS A 69 16.22 -2.74 -9.67
C LYS A 69 14.90 -2.08 -10.05
N SER A 70 14.91 -1.14 -10.99
CA SER A 70 13.72 -0.38 -11.37
C SER A 70 13.88 0.22 -12.76
N ILE A 71 12.82 0.18 -13.55
CA ILE A 71 12.75 0.71 -14.92
C ILE A 71 11.39 1.35 -15.16
N ALA A 72 11.39 2.65 -15.50
CA ALA A 72 10.25 3.28 -16.15
C ALA A 72 10.29 2.93 -17.64
N LEU A 73 9.15 2.55 -18.20
CA LEU A 73 9.04 2.05 -19.56
C LEU A 73 8.55 3.15 -20.49
N GLN A 74 9.17 3.24 -21.67
CA GLN A 74 8.80 4.23 -22.68
C GLN A 74 7.33 4.09 -23.07
N THR A 75 6.92 2.87 -23.39
CA THR A 75 5.53 2.49 -23.67
C THR A 75 5.02 1.55 -22.60
N GLN A 76 3.72 1.59 -22.31
CA GLN A 76 3.11 0.60 -21.42
C GLN A 76 3.32 -0.81 -21.99
N THR A 77 3.95 -1.68 -21.19
CA THR A 77 4.31 -3.05 -21.60
C THR A 77 3.53 -4.06 -20.80
N MET A 78 3.00 -5.08 -21.47
CA MET A 78 2.31 -6.20 -20.83
C MET A 78 3.32 -7.17 -20.22
N LEU A 79 3.26 -7.36 -18.91
CA LEU A 79 4.13 -8.29 -18.17
C LEU A 79 3.33 -9.52 -17.74
N THR A 80 3.80 -10.70 -18.12
CA THR A 80 3.23 -11.97 -17.64
C THR A 80 3.71 -12.26 -16.23
N THR A 81 2.77 -12.46 -15.31
CA THR A 81 3.03 -12.77 -13.90
C THR A 81 2.22 -14.01 -13.47
N PRO A 82 2.50 -14.59 -12.29
CA PRO A 82 1.71 -15.70 -11.76
C PRO A 82 0.22 -15.36 -11.57
N ILE A 83 -0.14 -14.07 -11.44
CA ILE A 83 -1.53 -13.62 -11.27
C ILE A 83 -2.21 -13.19 -12.57
N GLY A 84 -1.53 -13.34 -13.71
CA GLY A 84 -1.99 -12.93 -15.02
C GLY A 84 -1.10 -11.89 -15.68
N THR A 85 -1.56 -11.36 -16.81
CA THR A 85 -0.85 -10.34 -17.57
C THR A 85 -1.24 -8.95 -17.08
N ILE A 86 -0.25 -8.15 -16.70
CA ILE A 86 -0.45 -6.83 -16.10
C ILE A 86 0.25 -5.77 -16.96
N PRO A 87 -0.45 -4.70 -17.38
CA PRO A 87 0.21 -3.56 -18.01
C PRO A 87 1.15 -2.85 -17.03
N ALA A 88 2.27 -2.34 -17.53
CA ALA A 88 3.25 -1.64 -16.70
C ALA A 88 3.81 -0.41 -17.42
N GLU A 89 3.78 0.74 -16.74
CA GLU A 89 4.59 1.91 -17.09
C GLU A 89 5.85 2.00 -16.21
N LEU A 90 5.83 1.39 -15.02
CA LEU A 90 6.98 1.28 -14.13
C LEU A 90 7.00 -0.11 -13.47
N VAL A 91 8.15 -0.75 -13.48
CA VAL A 91 8.38 -2.03 -12.81
C VAL A 91 9.66 -1.98 -11.99
N SER A 92 9.62 -2.64 -10.83
CA SER A 92 10.79 -2.85 -9.98
C SER A 92 10.98 -4.33 -9.68
N PHE A 93 12.22 -4.71 -9.36
CA PHE A 93 12.64 -6.08 -9.19
C PHE A 93 13.37 -6.27 -7.87
N TYR A 94 13.39 -7.52 -7.40
CA TYR A 94 14.31 -8.00 -6.39
C TYR A 94 15.69 -8.25 -6.99
N LYS A 95 16.71 -8.44 -6.14
CA LYS A 95 18.08 -8.70 -6.57
C LYS A 95 18.22 -9.96 -7.42
N ASN A 96 17.40 -10.97 -7.15
CA ASN A 96 17.34 -12.22 -7.93
C ASN A 96 16.67 -12.05 -9.31
N GLY A 97 16.21 -10.83 -9.64
CA GLY A 97 15.56 -10.51 -10.90
C GLY A 97 14.05 -10.76 -10.92
N THR A 98 13.43 -11.29 -9.87
CA THR A 98 11.97 -11.46 -9.84
C THR A 98 11.25 -10.13 -9.64
N ILE A 99 10.06 -9.98 -10.21
CA ILE A 99 9.26 -8.76 -10.08
C ILE A 99 8.93 -8.51 -8.61
N LYS A 100 9.15 -7.26 -8.19
CA LYS A 100 8.83 -6.76 -6.85
C LYS A 100 7.57 -5.90 -6.85
N ARG A 101 7.45 -4.97 -7.80
CA ARG A 101 6.26 -4.12 -7.97
C ARG A 101 6.01 -3.80 -9.43
N ILE A 102 4.74 -3.71 -9.79
CA ILE A 102 4.27 -3.21 -11.08
C ILE A 102 3.33 -2.04 -10.84
N PHE A 103 3.54 -0.95 -11.56
CA PHE A 103 2.62 0.18 -11.64
C PHE A 103 2.06 0.25 -13.05
N PRO A 104 0.75 -0.01 -13.24
CA PRO A 104 0.09 0.13 -14.53
C PRO A 104 0.23 1.51 -15.14
N LEU A 105 0.22 2.54 -14.29
CA LEU A 105 0.43 3.92 -14.63
C LEU A 105 1.45 4.56 -13.69
N ASP A 106 2.27 5.47 -14.21
CA ASP A 106 3.38 6.11 -13.48
C ASP A 106 3.46 7.62 -13.73
N GLY A 107 2.31 8.26 -14.00
CA GLY A 107 2.17 9.70 -14.17
C GLY A 107 2.62 10.51 -12.94
N LYS A 108 3.20 11.67 -13.20
CA LYS A 108 3.59 12.65 -12.18
C LYS A 108 2.46 13.65 -11.97
N LEU A 109 2.02 13.79 -10.72
CA LEU A 109 1.06 14.84 -10.37
C LEU A 109 1.73 16.22 -10.49
N SER A 110 1.03 17.16 -11.14
CA SER A 110 1.47 18.53 -11.36
C SER A 110 0.28 19.50 -11.23
N GLY A 111 0.52 20.81 -11.36
CA GLY A 111 -0.55 21.80 -11.37
C GLY A 111 -1.56 21.62 -12.52
N PHE A 112 -1.17 20.94 -13.60
CA PHE A 112 -2.00 20.67 -14.77
C PHE A 112 -2.46 19.21 -14.87
N TRP A 113 -1.87 18.32 -14.06
CA TRP A 113 -2.13 16.89 -14.10
C TRP A 113 -2.47 16.37 -12.70
N GLY A 114 -3.76 16.21 -12.43
CA GLY A 114 -4.26 15.73 -11.15
C GLY A 114 -4.47 14.21 -11.13
N TRP A 115 -4.74 13.68 -9.93
CA TRP A 115 -5.06 12.26 -9.76
C TRP A 115 -6.31 11.85 -10.57
N LYS A 116 -7.25 12.77 -10.84
CA LYS A 116 -8.43 12.52 -11.68
C LYS A 116 -8.05 12.28 -13.15
N ASN A 117 -7.04 12.99 -13.66
CA ASN A 117 -6.53 12.79 -15.01
C ASN A 117 -5.88 11.41 -15.13
N GLU A 118 -5.07 11.04 -14.14
CA GLU A 118 -4.42 9.72 -14.12
C GLU A 118 -5.46 8.60 -13.93
N PHE A 119 -6.47 8.78 -13.09
CA PHE A 119 -7.58 7.84 -12.93
C PHE A 119 -8.37 7.62 -14.23
N ALA A 120 -8.53 8.65 -15.06
CA ALA A 120 -9.22 8.53 -16.34
C ALA A 120 -8.49 7.62 -17.35
N LEU A 121 -7.18 7.42 -17.15
CA LEU A 121 -6.37 6.48 -17.93
C LEU A 121 -6.36 5.06 -17.33
N ALA A 122 -6.79 4.92 -16.07
CA ALA A 122 -6.74 3.64 -15.38
C ALA A 122 -7.79 2.68 -15.95
N ILE A 123 -7.34 1.52 -16.39
CA ILE A 123 -8.20 0.45 -16.88
C ILE A 123 -8.54 -0.53 -15.76
N ASP A 124 -9.64 -1.25 -15.94
CA ASP A 124 -9.95 -2.39 -15.07
C ASP A 124 -8.99 -3.53 -15.42
N ILE A 125 -8.32 -4.06 -14.40
CA ILE A 125 -7.38 -5.17 -14.54
C ILE A 125 -8.00 -6.38 -13.86
N THR A 126 -8.19 -7.44 -14.63
CA THR A 126 -8.62 -8.75 -14.12
C THR A 126 -7.39 -9.58 -13.77
N PHE A 127 -7.29 -10.06 -12.54
CA PHE A 127 -6.13 -10.81 -12.05
C PHE A 127 -6.54 -11.92 -11.07
N SER A 128 -5.74 -12.98 -11.02
CA SER A 128 -5.92 -14.11 -10.11
C SER A 128 -5.35 -13.76 -8.73
N SER A 129 -6.20 -13.67 -7.71
CA SER A 129 -5.77 -13.47 -6.32
C SER A 129 -5.92 -14.76 -5.52
N PRO A 130 -5.31 -14.84 -4.33
CA PRO A 130 -5.59 -15.94 -3.39
C PRO A 130 -7.08 -16.08 -3.00
N LEU A 131 -7.88 -15.03 -3.18
CA LEU A 131 -9.32 -15.01 -2.91
C LEU A 131 -10.17 -15.28 -4.17
N GLY A 132 -9.54 -15.67 -5.28
CA GLY A 132 -10.18 -15.88 -6.57
C GLY A 132 -9.93 -14.73 -7.55
N LEU A 133 -10.68 -14.74 -8.65
CA LEU A 133 -10.54 -13.75 -9.73
C LEU A 133 -11.12 -12.40 -9.28
N LEU A 134 -10.30 -11.35 -9.35
CA LEU A 134 -10.69 -9.99 -9.00
C LEU A 134 -10.56 -9.09 -10.22
N THR A 135 -11.37 -8.04 -10.29
CA THR A 135 -11.30 -7.00 -11.31
C THR A 135 -11.41 -5.64 -10.64
N ALA A 136 -10.42 -4.78 -10.85
CA ALA A 136 -10.40 -3.43 -10.30
C ALA A 136 -9.43 -2.51 -11.04
N LYS A 137 -9.58 -1.20 -10.84
CA LYS A 137 -8.53 -0.23 -11.14
C LYS A 137 -7.46 -0.26 -10.04
N VAL A 138 -6.23 -0.61 -10.43
CA VAL A 138 -5.10 -0.78 -9.50
C VAL A 138 -4.01 0.26 -9.79
N ILE A 139 -3.52 0.93 -8.73
CA ILE A 139 -2.35 1.81 -8.77
C ILE A 139 -1.06 0.99 -8.82
N GLY A 140 -0.97 -0.06 -8.00
CA GLY A 140 0.22 -0.89 -7.95
C GLY A 140 -0.03 -2.28 -7.40
N PHE A 141 0.69 -3.23 -7.97
CA PHE A 141 0.82 -4.61 -7.50
C PHE A 141 2.18 -4.79 -6.83
N GLN A 142 2.21 -5.52 -5.74
CA GLN A 142 3.45 -5.91 -5.06
C GLN A 142 3.52 -7.43 -4.92
N PHE A 143 4.71 -7.98 -5.09
CA PHE A 143 4.94 -9.42 -5.06
C PHE A 143 5.98 -9.78 -4.01
N TYR A 144 5.96 -11.03 -3.56
CA TYR A 144 7.06 -11.67 -2.85
C TYR A 144 8.14 -12.15 -3.84
N GLU A 145 9.34 -12.51 -3.33
CA GLU A 145 10.40 -13.04 -4.19
C GLU A 145 10.01 -14.34 -4.91
N SER A 146 9.10 -15.13 -4.32
CA SER A 146 8.47 -16.31 -4.93
C SER A 146 7.54 -16.01 -6.11
N GLY A 147 7.18 -14.74 -6.31
CA GLY A 147 6.16 -14.33 -7.28
C GLY A 147 4.72 -14.37 -6.75
N ALA A 148 4.49 -14.79 -5.50
CA ALA A 148 3.18 -14.70 -4.86
C ALA A 148 2.74 -13.24 -4.71
N LEU A 149 1.45 -12.96 -4.91
CA LEU A 149 0.87 -11.63 -4.72
C LEU A 149 0.94 -11.23 -3.25
N LYS A 150 1.64 -10.13 -2.97
CA LYS A 150 1.80 -9.59 -1.62
C LYS A 150 0.74 -8.55 -1.30
N SER A 151 0.46 -7.64 -2.22
CA SER A 151 -0.56 -6.62 -2.02
C SER A 151 -0.99 -5.94 -3.32
N ILE A 152 -2.17 -5.34 -3.27
CA ILE A 152 -2.69 -4.43 -4.29
C ILE A 152 -3.02 -3.09 -3.65
N THR A 153 -2.80 -2.01 -4.41
CA THR A 153 -3.24 -0.66 -4.04
C THR A 153 -4.28 -0.21 -5.06
N LEU A 154 -5.51 0.02 -4.60
CA LEU A 154 -6.65 0.42 -5.43
C LEU A 154 -6.63 1.93 -5.67
N TRP A 155 -7.18 2.35 -6.81
CA TRP A 155 -7.43 3.77 -7.06
C TRP A 155 -8.42 4.37 -6.04
N PRO A 156 -8.29 5.66 -5.68
CA PRO A 156 -9.31 6.35 -4.88
C PRO A 156 -10.70 6.23 -5.50
N GLY A 157 -11.68 5.84 -4.68
CA GLY A 157 -13.06 5.59 -5.11
C GLY A 157 -13.32 4.15 -5.56
N GLU A 158 -12.28 3.39 -5.90
CA GLU A 158 -12.40 1.98 -6.25
C GLU A 158 -12.65 1.12 -5.01
N THR A 159 -13.54 0.13 -5.16
CA THR A 159 -13.83 -0.84 -4.08
C THR A 159 -13.89 -2.27 -4.61
N LEU A 160 -13.53 -3.22 -3.76
CA LEU A 160 -13.65 -4.64 -4.02
C LEU A 160 -14.52 -5.29 -2.95
N LYS A 161 -15.36 -6.26 -3.32
CA LYS A 161 -16.10 -7.08 -2.36
C LYS A 161 -15.36 -8.41 -2.18
N LEU A 162 -14.89 -8.68 -0.96
CA LEU A 162 -13.99 -9.80 -0.68
C LEU A 162 -14.49 -10.63 0.52
N PRO A 163 -14.34 -11.96 0.49
CA PRO A 163 -14.46 -12.77 1.68
C PRO A 163 -13.29 -12.46 2.62
N THR A 164 -13.59 -12.26 3.90
CA THR A 164 -12.59 -12.06 4.96
C THR A 164 -12.95 -12.92 6.17
N PRO A 165 -12.02 -13.12 7.13
CA PRO A 165 -12.32 -13.85 8.36
C PRO A 165 -13.46 -13.26 9.19
N VAL A 166 -13.79 -11.97 9.00
CA VAL A 166 -14.91 -11.28 9.68
C VAL A 166 -16.15 -11.16 8.79
N GLY A 167 -16.24 -11.99 7.75
CA GLY A 167 -17.33 -12.00 6.79
C GLY A 167 -16.98 -11.31 5.47
N THR A 168 -17.94 -11.26 4.55
CA THR A 168 -17.74 -10.61 3.26
C THR A 168 -17.92 -9.10 3.39
N ILE A 169 -16.87 -8.33 3.09
CA ILE A 169 -16.88 -6.87 3.22
C ILE A 169 -16.47 -6.19 1.91
N SER A 170 -16.90 -4.93 1.76
CA SER A 170 -16.34 -4.03 0.75
C SER A 170 -15.08 -3.40 1.30
N VAL A 171 -13.99 -3.47 0.53
CA VAL A 171 -12.69 -2.89 0.85
C VAL A 171 -12.36 -1.75 -0.11
N ARG A 172 -11.57 -0.78 0.36
CA ARG A 172 -11.02 0.34 -0.41
C ARG A 172 -9.51 0.37 -0.24
N LYS A 173 -8.81 1.23 -0.99
CA LYS A 173 -7.34 1.49 -0.90
C LYS A 173 -6.41 0.32 -1.12
N GLY A 174 -6.60 -0.84 -0.49
CA GLY A 174 -5.74 -1.98 -0.74
C GLY A 174 -6.03 -3.20 0.11
N VAL A 175 -5.36 -4.27 -0.30
CA VAL A 175 -5.46 -5.61 0.28
C VAL A 175 -4.06 -6.20 0.27
N ALA A 176 -3.69 -6.88 1.35
CA ALA A 176 -2.42 -7.57 1.48
C ALA A 176 -2.62 -9.03 1.88
N PHE A 177 -1.71 -9.87 1.42
CA PHE A 177 -1.69 -11.31 1.67
C PHE A 177 -0.37 -11.71 2.30
N TYR A 178 -0.39 -12.81 3.04
CA TYR A 178 0.82 -13.58 3.31
C TYR A 178 1.25 -14.33 2.06
N GLU A 179 2.49 -14.82 2.06
CA GLU A 179 3.02 -15.60 0.95
C GLU A 179 2.26 -16.92 0.72
N SER A 180 1.63 -17.47 1.75
CA SER A 180 0.69 -18.60 1.67
C SER A 180 -0.62 -18.29 0.94
N GLY A 181 -0.91 -17.01 0.69
CA GLY A 181 -2.16 -16.53 0.14
C GLY A 181 -3.23 -16.18 1.19
N ALA A 182 -2.99 -16.44 2.49
CA ALA A 182 -3.90 -16.01 3.53
C ALA A 182 -4.05 -14.48 3.55
N LEU A 183 -5.27 -13.98 3.76
CA LEU A 183 -5.53 -12.55 3.87
C LEU A 183 -4.80 -11.99 5.09
N ARG A 184 -3.91 -11.03 4.88
CA ARG A 184 -3.12 -10.40 5.94
C ARG A 184 -3.72 -9.09 6.39
N SER A 185 -4.19 -8.27 5.45
CA SER A 185 -4.74 -6.95 5.79
C SER A 185 -5.68 -6.42 4.71
N CYS A 186 -6.70 -5.65 5.11
CA CYS A 186 -7.57 -4.92 4.20
C CYS A 186 -8.17 -3.67 4.85
N GLU A 187 -8.46 -2.63 4.05
CA GLU A 187 -9.09 -1.41 4.54
C GLU A 187 -10.60 -1.44 4.25
N PRO A 188 -11.47 -1.45 5.27
CA PRO A 188 -12.91 -1.40 5.05
C PRO A 188 -13.34 -0.14 4.28
N ALA A 189 -14.24 -0.30 3.31
CA ALA A 189 -14.81 0.82 2.57
C ALA A 189 -15.73 1.69 3.45
N ARG A 190 -16.27 1.08 4.52
CA ARG A 190 -17.14 1.69 5.52
C ARG A 190 -16.86 1.06 6.88
N LYS A 191 -17.34 1.72 7.93
CA LYS A 191 -17.37 1.17 9.30
C LYS A 191 -17.99 -0.22 9.32
N ILE A 192 -17.31 -1.16 9.97
CA ILE A 192 -17.79 -2.52 10.19
C ILE A 192 -17.57 -2.91 11.64
N GLU A 193 -18.54 -3.63 12.21
CA GLU A 193 -18.42 -4.17 13.55
C GLU A 193 -17.64 -5.48 13.51
N VAL A 194 -16.70 -5.62 14.44
CA VAL A 194 -15.84 -6.80 14.56
C VAL A 194 -15.88 -7.29 15.99
N THR A 195 -16.25 -8.56 16.17
CA THR A 195 -16.15 -9.23 17.47
C THR A 195 -14.68 -9.46 17.81
N THR A 196 -14.24 -8.95 18.96
CA THR A 196 -12.86 -9.09 19.44
C THR A 196 -12.84 -9.78 20.82
N PRO A 197 -11.66 -10.22 21.31
CA PRO A 197 -11.53 -10.76 22.66
C PRO A 197 -11.95 -9.79 23.79
N ILE A 198 -12.00 -8.48 23.52
CA ILE A 198 -12.36 -7.45 24.51
C ILE A 198 -13.76 -6.86 24.30
N GLY A 199 -14.54 -7.40 23.35
CA GLY A 199 -15.86 -6.90 22.97
C GLY A 199 -15.97 -6.54 21.50
N THR A 200 -17.12 -6.03 21.08
CA THR A 200 -17.35 -5.61 19.69
C THR A 200 -16.80 -4.21 19.45
N ILE A 201 -15.96 -4.05 18.42
CA ILE A 201 -15.33 -2.77 18.07
C ILE A 201 -15.59 -2.47 16.60
N THR A 202 -15.82 -1.19 16.28
CA THR A 202 -15.96 -0.74 14.90
C THR A 202 -14.59 -0.52 14.28
N ALA A 203 -14.26 -1.30 13.25
CA ALA A 203 -13.00 -1.15 12.52
C ALA A 203 -13.17 -0.18 11.35
N TYR A 204 -12.40 0.91 11.36
CA TYR A 204 -12.35 1.91 10.29
C TYR A 204 -11.23 2.93 10.54
N ASP A 205 -10.47 3.25 9.50
CA ASP A 205 -9.57 4.41 9.46
C ASP A 205 -10.21 5.45 8.53
N ASN A 206 -10.34 6.68 9.01
CA ASN A 206 -10.84 7.80 8.22
C ASN A 206 -9.80 8.37 7.25
N GLU A 207 -8.51 8.19 7.55
CA GLU A 207 -7.37 8.64 6.76
C GLU A 207 -6.31 7.54 6.49
N PRO A 208 -6.68 6.38 5.93
CA PRO A 208 -5.72 5.30 5.77
C PRO A 208 -4.58 5.71 4.83
N ASN A 209 -3.38 5.15 5.02
CA ASN A 209 -2.25 5.50 4.18
C ASN A 209 -2.57 5.21 2.69
N GLY A 210 -2.56 6.25 1.86
CA GLY A 210 -2.87 6.15 0.42
C GLY A 210 -1.70 5.72 -0.45
N ILE A 211 -0.49 5.56 0.11
CA ILE A 211 0.72 5.27 -0.66
C ILE A 211 0.82 3.78 -1.02
N HIS A 212 0.37 2.89 -0.12
CA HIS A 212 0.40 1.45 -0.36
C HIS A 212 -0.71 0.72 0.40
N GLY A 213 -1.26 -0.32 -0.21
CA GLY A 213 -2.28 -1.20 0.36
C GLY A 213 -1.82 -2.23 1.40
N ASP A 214 -0.59 -2.11 1.90
CA ASP A 214 0.08 -3.17 2.68
C ASP A 214 -0.41 -3.31 4.12
N ILE A 215 -0.74 -2.20 4.78
CA ILE A 215 -1.09 -2.11 6.20
C ILE A 215 -2.36 -1.27 6.31
N ASN A 216 -3.43 -1.89 6.78
CA ASN A 216 -4.76 -1.30 6.83
C ASN A 216 -5.42 -1.51 8.21
N SER A 217 -6.64 -0.98 8.37
CA SER A 217 -7.42 -1.03 9.61
C SER A 217 -7.82 -2.41 10.06
N LEU A 218 -7.84 -3.41 9.20
CA LEU A 218 -7.99 -4.80 9.61
C LEU A 218 -6.72 -5.57 9.26
N GLN A 219 -6.20 -6.29 10.24
CA GLN A 219 -5.07 -7.18 10.10
C GLN A 219 -5.41 -8.54 10.73
N PHE A 220 -4.99 -9.60 10.05
CA PHE A 220 -5.25 -10.97 10.45
C PHE A 220 -3.95 -11.73 10.49
N TYR A 221 -3.84 -12.66 11.43
CA TYR A 221 -2.85 -13.72 11.37
C TYR A 221 -3.15 -14.67 10.22
N GLU A 222 -2.15 -15.45 9.82
CA GLU A 222 -2.24 -16.42 8.73
C GLU A 222 -3.34 -17.49 8.91
N ASN A 223 -3.71 -17.79 10.16
CA ASN A 223 -4.82 -18.69 10.50
C ASN A 223 -6.21 -18.03 10.42
N GLY A 224 -6.29 -16.77 10.02
CA GLY A 224 -7.51 -15.97 9.94
C GLY A 224 -7.96 -15.31 11.26
N SER A 225 -7.29 -15.55 12.38
CA SER A 225 -7.63 -14.83 13.63
C SER A 225 -7.23 -13.36 13.53
N LEU A 226 -7.98 -12.49 14.21
CA LEU A 226 -7.73 -11.05 14.21
C LEU A 226 -6.39 -10.74 14.89
N GLU A 227 -5.48 -10.10 14.16
CA GLU A 227 -4.18 -9.63 14.68
C GLU A 227 -4.30 -8.19 15.17
N ALA A 228 -4.94 -7.32 14.39
CA ALA A 228 -5.10 -5.92 14.76
C ALA A 228 -6.33 -5.31 14.12
N LEU A 229 -6.88 -4.29 14.78
CA LEU A 229 -7.79 -3.35 14.14
C LEU A 229 -7.46 -1.90 14.48
N SER A 230 -8.00 -0.97 13.71
CA SER A 230 -8.02 0.46 14.03
C SER A 230 -9.46 0.95 14.21
N THR A 231 -9.73 1.75 15.24
CA THR A 231 -11.04 2.37 15.48
C THR A 231 -10.93 3.88 15.67
N ILE A 232 -11.96 4.60 15.22
CA ILE A 232 -12.19 6.03 15.51
C ILE A 232 -13.42 6.26 16.39
N ASP A 233 -14.15 5.19 16.74
CA ASP A 233 -15.50 5.27 17.32
C ASP A 233 -15.56 4.78 18.77
N GLN A 234 -14.61 3.95 19.19
CA GLN A 234 -14.62 3.35 20.53
C GLN A 234 -13.44 3.80 21.37
N SER A 235 -13.72 4.05 22.65
CA SER A 235 -12.75 4.07 23.73
C SER A 235 -12.81 2.74 24.50
N VAL A 236 -11.69 2.35 25.11
CA VAL A 236 -11.60 1.14 25.93
C VAL A 236 -11.05 1.51 27.30
N GLU A 237 -11.86 1.25 28.33
CA GLU A 237 -11.41 1.31 29.72
C GLU A 237 -10.90 -0.07 30.13
N VAL A 238 -9.68 -0.12 30.65
CA VAL A 238 -9.00 -1.33 31.14
C VAL A 238 -8.94 -1.27 32.66
N THR A 239 -9.43 -2.31 33.34
CA THR A 239 -9.30 -2.44 34.80
C THR A 239 -8.56 -3.72 35.13
N CYS A 240 -7.41 -3.64 35.82
CA CYS A 240 -6.62 -4.80 36.22
C CYS A 240 -6.71 -5.05 37.74
N SER A 241 -6.27 -6.24 38.18
CA SER A 241 -6.37 -6.76 39.56
C SER A 241 -5.81 -5.87 40.68
N ASN A 242 -5.01 -4.86 40.34
CA ASN A 242 -4.49 -3.83 41.26
C ASN A 242 -5.37 -2.56 41.33
N ASN A 243 -6.60 -2.58 40.81
CA ASN A 243 -7.46 -1.40 40.59
C ASN A 243 -6.79 -0.30 39.73
N CYS A 244 -5.77 -0.65 38.93
CA CYS A 244 -5.27 0.27 37.91
C CYS A 244 -6.33 0.38 36.81
N GLN A 245 -6.79 1.60 36.57
CA GLN A 245 -7.72 1.93 35.51
C GLN A 245 -7.02 2.81 34.48
N GLU A 246 -7.07 2.40 33.23
CA GLU A 246 -6.52 3.17 32.10
C GLU A 246 -7.57 3.28 30.99
N LEU A 247 -7.71 4.49 30.43
CA LEU A 247 -8.62 4.77 29.32
C LEU A 247 -7.80 4.98 28.04
N PHE A 248 -8.15 4.23 27.01
CA PHE A 248 -7.57 4.35 25.68
C PHE A 248 -8.62 4.87 24.70
N GLU A 249 -8.30 5.95 23.98
CA GLU A 249 -9.22 6.60 23.05
C GLU A 249 -8.52 6.93 21.72
N PRO A 250 -9.29 7.10 20.63
CA PRO A 250 -8.77 7.67 19.40
C PRO A 250 -8.21 9.08 19.65
N GLY A 251 -7.11 9.40 18.96
CA GLY A 251 -6.50 10.72 19.06
C GLY A 251 -7.30 11.77 18.29
N VAL A 252 -6.89 13.03 18.42
CA VAL A 252 -7.45 14.15 17.66
C VAL A 252 -6.30 14.99 17.12
N LYS A 253 -6.36 15.32 15.82
CA LYS A 253 -5.43 16.26 15.18
C LYS A 253 -6.21 17.33 14.42
N ARG A 254 -5.53 18.42 14.07
CA ARG A 254 -6.06 19.40 13.11
C ARG A 254 -6.00 18.82 11.71
N ASN A 255 -6.99 19.16 10.90
CA ASN A 255 -6.98 18.83 9.49
C ASN A 255 -5.81 19.53 8.76
N VAL A 256 -5.30 18.87 7.72
CA VAL A 256 -4.08 19.30 7.00
C VAL A 256 -4.29 20.62 6.26
N CYS A 257 -5.51 20.89 5.81
CA CYS A 257 -5.87 22.08 5.03
C CYS A 257 -6.02 23.36 5.87
N GLY A 258 -5.67 23.35 7.15
CA GLY A 258 -5.57 24.55 7.97
C GLY A 258 -6.91 25.14 8.43
N ASP A 259 -8.04 24.45 8.19
CA ASP A 259 -9.30 24.77 8.85
C ASP A 259 -9.26 24.37 10.34
N GLU A 260 -10.11 24.98 11.16
CA GLU A 260 -10.24 24.63 12.59
C GLU A 260 -10.81 23.22 12.82
N ARG A 261 -11.11 22.48 11.73
CA ARG A 261 -11.66 21.14 11.78
C ARG A 261 -10.69 20.20 12.49
N ARG A 262 -11.26 19.50 13.47
CA ARG A 262 -10.58 18.43 14.20
C ARG A 262 -10.98 17.11 13.58
N ILE A 263 -9.99 16.26 13.32
CA ILE A 263 -10.19 14.93 12.74
C ILE A 263 -9.67 13.87 13.71
N SER A 264 -10.41 12.76 13.79
CA SER A 264 -9.99 11.63 14.61
C SER A 264 -8.73 10.99 14.03
N VAL A 265 -7.81 10.62 14.91
CA VAL A 265 -6.68 9.73 14.61
C VAL A 265 -7.06 8.35 15.13
N PRO A 266 -7.13 7.32 14.26
CA PRO A 266 -7.52 5.99 14.69
C PRO A 266 -6.63 5.45 15.80
N MET A 267 -7.25 4.82 16.80
CA MET A 267 -6.57 4.05 17.83
C MET A 267 -6.33 2.63 17.31
N PRO A 268 -5.06 2.21 17.12
CA PRO A 268 -4.75 0.84 16.78
C PRO A 268 -4.80 -0.05 18.03
N ILE A 269 -5.41 -1.22 17.87
CA ILE A 269 -5.54 -2.25 18.88
C ILE A 269 -4.99 -3.55 18.29
N ARG A 270 -4.03 -4.17 18.98
CA ARG A 270 -3.41 -5.44 18.57
C ARG A 270 -3.80 -6.53 19.54
N PHE A 271 -4.08 -7.71 19.00
CA PHE A 271 -4.50 -8.88 19.73
C PHE A 271 -3.48 -10.00 19.56
N SER A 272 -3.27 -10.74 20.63
CA SER A 272 -2.62 -12.05 20.63
C SER A 272 -3.53 -13.02 21.40
N LYS A 273 -3.07 -14.26 21.57
CA LYS A 273 -3.85 -15.26 22.34
C LYS A 273 -4.08 -14.86 23.79
N THR A 274 -3.16 -14.09 24.38
CA THR A 274 -3.16 -13.80 25.83
C THR A 274 -3.15 -12.31 26.15
N TRP A 275 -2.80 -11.46 25.18
CA TRP A 275 -2.63 -10.02 25.41
C TRP A 275 -3.39 -9.18 24.39
N VAL A 276 -3.83 -8.01 24.82
CA VAL A 276 -4.24 -6.90 23.96
C VAL A 276 -3.29 -5.72 24.17
N MET A 277 -2.95 -5.02 23.09
CA MET A 277 -2.06 -3.86 23.12
C MET A 277 -2.68 -2.67 22.40
N PHE A 278 -2.65 -1.51 23.04
CA PHE A 278 -3.18 -0.26 22.50
C PHE A 278 -2.07 0.65 21.97
N ASN A 279 -2.37 1.44 20.94
CA ASN A 279 -1.47 2.46 20.39
C ASN A 279 -0.09 1.94 19.91
N ASN A 280 0.01 0.63 19.63
CA ASN A 280 1.27 -0.06 19.34
C ASN A 280 2.36 0.17 20.41
N SER A 281 1.98 0.44 21.67
CA SER A 281 2.93 0.66 22.76
C SER A 281 3.09 -0.59 23.62
N PRO A 282 4.31 -1.15 23.79
CA PRO A 282 4.55 -2.28 24.69
C PRO A 282 4.16 -2.00 26.14
N THR A 283 4.16 -0.73 26.57
CA THR A 283 3.74 -0.33 27.92
C THR A 283 2.22 -0.30 28.10
N ALA A 284 1.45 -0.30 27.00
CA ALA A 284 -0.01 -0.32 26.99
C ALA A 284 -0.51 -1.70 26.58
N SER A 285 0.04 -2.75 27.20
CA SER A 285 -0.26 -4.16 26.91
C SER A 285 -0.81 -4.85 28.15
N PHE A 286 -1.94 -5.54 28.00
CA PHE A 286 -2.73 -6.07 29.11
C PHE A 286 -3.12 -7.53 28.88
N ASN A 287 -3.05 -8.34 29.94
CA ASN A 287 -3.42 -9.75 29.88
C ASN A 287 -4.94 -9.87 29.84
N LEU A 288 -5.46 -10.59 28.85
CA LEU A 288 -6.89 -10.81 28.64
C LEU A 288 -7.56 -11.55 29.81
N GLN A 289 -6.79 -12.30 30.61
CA GLN A 289 -7.30 -13.07 31.75
C GLN A 289 -7.19 -12.33 33.09
N GLU A 290 -6.34 -11.31 33.19
CA GLU A 290 -6.07 -10.60 34.46
C GLU A 290 -6.73 -9.20 34.51
N CYS A 291 -7.22 -8.71 33.36
CA CYS A 291 -7.88 -7.42 33.25
C CYS A 291 -9.27 -7.57 32.62
N SER A 292 -10.17 -6.67 33.00
CA SER A 292 -11.46 -6.50 32.36
C SER A 292 -11.43 -5.30 31.41
N PHE A 293 -12.28 -5.34 30.38
CA PHE A 293 -12.32 -4.35 29.32
C PHE A 293 -13.76 -3.88 29.14
N LEU A 294 -13.97 -2.56 29.19
CA LEU A 294 -15.23 -1.93 28.87
C LEU A 294 -15.07 -1.14 27.57
N VAL A 295 -15.71 -1.64 26.51
CA VAL A 295 -15.77 -0.96 25.21
C VAL A 295 -16.98 -0.04 25.20
N GLN A 296 -16.74 1.25 24.97
CA GLN A 296 -17.78 2.27 24.92
C GLN A 296 -17.53 3.21 23.75
N LYS A 297 -18.56 4.00 23.39
CA LYS A 297 -18.43 4.99 22.32
C LYS A 297 -17.53 6.14 22.78
N ALA A 298 -16.56 6.52 21.97
CA ALA A 298 -15.70 7.66 22.25
C ALA A 298 -16.48 8.98 22.08
N GLU A 299 -16.35 9.90 23.03
CA GLU A 299 -17.00 11.22 22.99
C GLU A 299 -16.10 12.27 22.33
N LEU A 300 -15.69 12.04 21.08
CA LEU A 300 -14.82 12.94 20.34
C LEU A 300 -15.63 13.91 19.46
N LYS A 301 -15.35 15.22 19.59
CA LYS A 301 -15.88 16.25 18.69
C LYS A 301 -14.98 16.38 17.45
N THR A 302 -15.21 15.52 16.46
CA THR A 302 -14.43 15.48 15.21
C THR A 302 -15.31 15.41 13.98
N GLU A 303 -14.74 15.82 12.84
CA GLU A 303 -15.38 15.81 11.52
C GLU A 303 -14.67 14.83 10.58
N ALA A 304 -15.29 14.58 9.42
CA ALA A 304 -14.66 13.82 8.35
C ALA A 304 -13.46 14.60 7.78
N PRO A 305 -12.36 13.91 7.39
CA PRO A 305 -11.23 14.54 6.71
C PRO A 305 -11.65 15.27 5.44
N SER A 306 -11.09 16.45 5.21
CA SER A 306 -11.29 17.24 4.00
C SER A 306 -9.94 17.62 3.39
N TYR A 307 -9.77 17.30 2.12
CA TYR A 307 -8.54 17.53 1.37
C TYR A 307 -8.65 18.66 0.35
N SER A 308 -9.81 19.33 0.27
CA SER A 308 -9.99 20.55 -0.50
C SER A 308 -9.82 21.77 0.41
N CYS A 309 -8.86 22.64 0.09
CA CYS A 309 -8.71 23.95 0.73
C CYS A 309 -9.70 25.00 0.18
N ALA A 310 -10.67 24.60 -0.66
CA ALA A 310 -11.73 25.48 -1.10
C ALA A 310 -12.83 25.48 -0.02
N GLY A 311 -13.01 26.63 0.62
CA GLY A 311 -14.18 26.91 1.47
C GLY A 311 -15.48 26.92 0.68
#